data_AF-A0A853FQN5-F1
#
_entry.id   AF-A0A853FQN5-F1
#
_cell.length_a   1.000
_cell.length_b   1.000
_cell.length_c   1.000
_cell.angle_alpha   90.00
_cell.angle_beta   90.00
_cell.angle_gamma   90.00
#
_symmetry.space_group_name_H-M   'P 1'
#
loop_
_entity.id
_entity.type
_entity.pdbx_description
1 polymer ?
#
loop_
_entity_poly.entity_id
_entity_poly.type
_entity_poly.pdbx_seq_one_letter_code
_entity_poly.pdbx_strand_id
1 'polypeptide(L)'
;MPEFTPVPRKYRVDGWTAERQRAFIDALADTGSVKHAARRINMSPEGAYYLRRQPGAEEFRAAWTAALDHGVQALVDVALERAFDGVPIPIYYKGEQCGEKRWYNDRLLMFLLKHHLPARYDPTPLPRGTRHPDTVAREAAENCPVCRERAEAEAADAAAPPGESKEDQAWLDEVLKRYIFKVQAERQHRLAGEVVAADYTLRQLTHIELILDCGGRGMQLIEAWTNVVRARDKPERWASSTSRWLDDTRRAIWERTGEPLRPAVPLGDTAPADWSEGGPTLLERGKAKRDCERRIAEVQAEWEAAATEEGWKAWKEGRG
;
A
#
# COMPACT_ATOMS: atom_id res chain seq x y z
N MET A 1 21.87 -41.20 -19.95
CA MET A 1 21.33 -40.24 -20.93
C MET A 1 21.46 -40.82 -22.33
N PRO A 2 20.59 -40.47 -23.29
CA PRO A 2 20.69 -40.99 -24.66
C PRO A 2 22.03 -40.58 -25.27
N GLU A 3 22.68 -41.54 -25.93
CA GLU A 3 23.91 -41.30 -26.68
C GLU A 3 23.61 -40.42 -27.89
N PHE A 4 24.40 -39.36 -28.09
CA PHE A 4 24.23 -38.43 -29.20
C PHE A 4 25.58 -38.03 -29.79
N THR A 5 25.58 -37.75 -31.09
CA THR A 5 26.75 -37.24 -31.82
C THR A 5 26.96 -35.77 -31.49
N PRO A 6 28.09 -35.39 -30.84
CA PRO A 6 28.34 -34.00 -30.50
C PRO A 6 28.52 -33.12 -31.73
N VAL A 7 28.09 -31.86 -31.62
CA VAL A 7 28.21 -30.88 -32.69
C VAL A 7 29.70 -30.67 -33.01
N PRO A 8 30.13 -30.87 -34.27
CA PRO A 8 31.54 -30.72 -34.64
C PRO A 8 31.97 -29.26 -34.49
N ARG A 9 33.00 -29.03 -33.67
CA ARG A 9 33.59 -27.70 -33.44
C ARG A 9 35.11 -27.80 -33.60
N LYS A 10 35.72 -26.71 -34.05
CA LYS A 10 37.19 -26.55 -33.97
C LYS A 10 37.62 -26.68 -32.52
N TYR A 11 38.59 -27.54 -32.24
CA TYR A 11 39.10 -27.75 -30.89
C TYR A 11 39.64 -26.44 -30.32
N ARG A 12 39.21 -26.13 -29.09
CA ARG A 12 39.66 -24.99 -28.29
C ARG A 12 39.62 -25.41 -26.82
N VAL A 13 40.66 -25.10 -26.05
CA VAL A 13 40.84 -25.58 -24.66
C VAL A 13 39.69 -25.14 -23.73
N ASP A 14 39.13 -23.96 -23.96
CA ASP A 14 37.96 -23.36 -23.28
C ASP A 14 36.68 -23.43 -24.15
N GLY A 15 36.70 -24.17 -25.26
CA GLY A 15 35.57 -24.30 -26.18
C GLY A 15 34.60 -25.44 -25.84
N TRP A 16 33.52 -25.54 -26.62
CA TRP A 16 32.55 -26.63 -26.55
C TRP A 16 33.09 -27.93 -27.15
N THR A 17 33.93 -28.64 -26.38
CA THR A 17 34.42 -29.98 -26.72
C THR A 17 33.29 -31.01 -26.64
N ALA A 18 33.45 -32.16 -27.31
CA ALA A 18 32.50 -33.27 -27.25
C ALA A 18 32.16 -33.70 -25.80
N GLU A 19 33.18 -33.72 -24.93
CA GLU A 19 33.01 -34.03 -23.50
C GLU A 19 32.17 -32.99 -22.77
N ARG A 20 32.41 -31.69 -23.01
CA ARG A 20 31.61 -30.62 -22.41
C ARG A 20 30.18 -30.59 -22.92
N GLN A 21 29.94 -30.98 -24.17
CA GLN A 21 28.58 -31.11 -24.70
C GLN A 21 27.82 -32.24 -24.00
N ARG A 22 28.45 -33.40 -23.78
CA ARG A 22 27.85 -34.50 -23.01
C ARG A 22 27.61 -34.11 -21.55
N ALA A 23 28.63 -33.57 -20.89
CA ALA A 23 28.52 -33.09 -19.50
C ALA A 23 27.44 -32.02 -19.32
N PHE A 24 27.24 -31.16 -20.35
CA PHE A 24 26.15 -30.19 -20.34
C PHE A 24 24.77 -30.86 -20.38
N ILE A 25 24.58 -31.87 -21.24
CA ILE A 25 23.31 -32.60 -21.34
C ILE A 25 23.00 -33.35 -20.05
N ASP A 26 24.00 -34.00 -19.45
CA ASP A 26 23.84 -34.66 -18.14
C ASP A 26 23.47 -33.63 -17.05
N ALA A 27 24.20 -32.51 -16.97
CA ALA A 27 23.90 -31.45 -16.01
C ALA A 27 22.54 -30.79 -16.25
N LEU A 28 22.08 -30.72 -17.51
CA LEU A 28 20.76 -30.20 -17.87
C LEU A 28 19.65 -31.13 -17.39
N ALA A 29 19.86 -32.44 -17.47
CA ALA A 29 18.90 -33.41 -16.97
C ALA A 29 18.77 -33.41 -15.46
N ASP A 30 19.89 -33.26 -14.74
CA ASP A 30 19.88 -33.16 -13.28
C ASP A 30 19.18 -31.89 -12.77
N THR A 31 19.29 -30.79 -13.52
CA THR A 31 18.89 -29.46 -13.02
C THR A 31 17.62 -28.90 -13.64
N GLY A 32 17.21 -29.37 -14.81
CA GLY A 32 16.12 -28.80 -15.60
C GLY A 32 16.34 -27.33 -16.01
N SER A 33 17.54 -26.78 -15.78
CA SER A 33 17.83 -25.35 -15.98
C SER A 33 19.13 -25.14 -16.72
N VAL A 34 19.02 -24.59 -17.93
CA VAL A 34 20.15 -24.27 -18.82
C VAL A 34 21.20 -23.40 -18.14
N LYS A 35 20.76 -22.44 -17.32
CA LYS A 35 21.64 -21.53 -16.59
C LYS A 35 22.47 -22.27 -15.53
N HIS A 36 21.83 -23.15 -14.77
CA HIS A 36 22.53 -23.95 -13.74
C HIS A 36 23.42 -25.01 -14.37
N ALA A 37 22.95 -25.70 -15.41
CA ALA A 37 23.72 -26.68 -16.15
C ALA A 37 25.00 -26.09 -16.75
N ALA A 38 24.90 -24.96 -17.45
CA ALA A 38 26.07 -24.28 -18.04
C ALA A 38 27.09 -23.85 -16.96
N ARG A 39 26.62 -23.28 -15.85
CA ARG A 39 27.50 -22.90 -14.72
C ARG A 39 28.19 -24.11 -14.09
N ARG A 40 27.48 -25.24 -13.94
CA ARG A 40 28.02 -26.47 -13.34
C ARG A 40 29.21 -27.02 -14.12
N ILE A 41 29.25 -26.80 -15.44
CA ILE A 41 30.37 -27.21 -16.30
C ILE A 41 31.31 -26.06 -16.66
N ASN A 42 31.21 -24.93 -15.96
CA ASN A 42 32.00 -23.71 -16.19
C ASN A 42 31.90 -23.15 -17.62
N MET A 43 30.70 -23.18 -18.21
CA MET A 43 30.40 -22.62 -19.52
C MET A 43 29.31 -21.53 -19.44
N SER A 44 29.20 -20.71 -20.49
CA SER A 44 28.14 -19.71 -20.59
C SER A 44 26.84 -20.31 -21.16
N PRO A 45 25.66 -19.91 -20.64
CA PRO A 45 24.37 -20.29 -21.21
C PRO A 45 24.23 -19.86 -22.68
N GLU A 46 24.74 -18.67 -23.01
CA GLU A 46 24.71 -18.10 -24.37
C GLU A 46 25.48 -18.99 -25.35
N GLY A 47 26.61 -19.56 -24.91
CA GLY A 47 27.39 -20.52 -25.68
C GLY A 47 26.62 -21.81 -25.95
N ALA A 48 25.87 -22.32 -24.97
CA ALA A 48 25.03 -23.51 -25.12
C ALA A 48 23.89 -23.29 -26.13
N TYR A 49 23.23 -22.12 -26.07
CA TYR A 49 22.20 -21.76 -27.05
C TYR A 49 22.78 -21.52 -28.45
N TYR A 50 23.97 -20.93 -28.54
CA TYR A 50 24.66 -20.77 -29.82
C TYR A 50 24.97 -22.12 -30.46
N LEU A 51 25.46 -23.08 -29.66
CA LEU A 51 25.74 -24.45 -30.10
C LEU A 51 24.47 -25.15 -30.61
N ARG A 52 23.35 -25.00 -29.89
CA ARG A 52 22.04 -25.56 -30.29
C ARG A 52 21.57 -25.05 -31.67
N ARG A 53 21.98 -23.85 -32.10
CA ARG A 53 21.60 -23.26 -33.39
C ARG A 53 22.54 -23.62 -34.55
N GLN A 54 23.63 -24.34 -34.30
CA GLN A 54 24.59 -24.67 -35.36
C GLN A 54 24.05 -25.75 -36.32
N PRO A 55 24.53 -25.79 -37.57
CA PRO A 55 24.35 -26.95 -38.45
C PRO A 55 25.01 -28.20 -37.85
N GLY A 56 24.38 -29.38 -37.96
CA GLY A 56 24.90 -30.62 -37.37
C GLY A 56 24.57 -30.80 -35.88
N ALA A 57 23.65 -29.99 -35.34
CA ALA A 57 23.23 -30.04 -33.94
C ALA A 57 21.90 -30.77 -33.71
N GLU A 58 21.44 -31.56 -34.69
CA GLU A 58 20.15 -32.24 -34.66
C GLU A 58 20.06 -33.21 -33.48
N GLU A 59 21.06 -34.07 -33.30
CA GLU A 59 21.11 -35.02 -32.18
C GLU A 59 21.34 -34.31 -30.83
N PHE A 60 22.13 -33.23 -30.82
CA PHE A 60 22.30 -32.41 -29.61
C PHE A 60 20.98 -31.74 -29.18
N ARG A 61 20.15 -31.28 -30.13
CA ARG A 61 18.81 -30.74 -29.84
C ARG A 61 17.88 -31.82 -29.28
N ALA A 62 17.93 -33.03 -29.84
CA ALA A 62 17.12 -34.14 -29.36
C ALA A 62 17.52 -34.53 -27.92
N ALA A 63 18.83 -34.66 -27.66
CA ALA A 63 19.36 -34.93 -26.33
C ALA A 63 19.04 -33.80 -25.33
N TRP A 64 19.06 -32.54 -25.78
CA TRP A 64 18.66 -31.40 -24.98
C TRP A 64 17.19 -31.46 -24.55
N THR A 65 16.29 -31.76 -25.48
CA THR A 65 14.86 -31.89 -25.17
C THR A 65 14.62 -33.04 -24.20
N ALA A 66 15.22 -34.21 -24.45
CA ALA A 66 15.11 -35.37 -23.55
C ALA A 66 15.66 -35.07 -22.14
N ALA A 67 16.76 -34.31 -22.05
CA ALA A 67 17.31 -33.87 -20.77
C ALA A 67 16.36 -32.89 -20.05
N LEU A 68 15.74 -31.94 -20.77
CA LEU A 68 14.73 -31.07 -20.16
C LEU A 68 13.53 -31.86 -19.66
N ASP A 69 13.05 -32.84 -20.41
CA ASP A 69 11.92 -33.69 -20.00
C ASP A 69 12.26 -34.46 -18.70
N HIS A 70 13.50 -34.96 -18.58
CA HIS A 70 14.00 -35.55 -17.34
C HIS A 70 14.08 -34.54 -16.19
N GLY A 71 14.62 -33.35 -16.43
CA GLY A 71 14.72 -32.31 -15.40
C GLY A 71 13.35 -31.78 -14.94
N VAL A 72 12.35 -31.80 -15.81
CA VAL A 72 10.95 -31.47 -15.45
C VAL A 72 10.38 -32.50 -14.48
N GLN A 73 10.73 -33.78 -14.57
CA GLN A 73 10.31 -34.77 -13.58
C GLN A 73 10.89 -34.47 -12.19
N ALA A 74 12.15 -34.05 -12.10
CA ALA A 74 12.74 -33.63 -10.82
C ALA A 74 12.06 -32.39 -10.21
N LEU A 75 11.47 -31.51 -11.04
CA LEU A 75 10.67 -30.39 -10.54
C LEU A 75 9.37 -30.84 -9.86
N VAL A 76 8.82 -32.00 -10.24
CA VAL A 76 7.64 -32.58 -9.59
C VAL A 76 7.97 -32.99 -8.16
N ASP A 77 9.12 -33.64 -7.94
CA ASP A 77 9.58 -34.05 -6.61
C ASP A 77 9.78 -32.82 -5.70
N VAL A 78 10.48 -31.80 -6.19
CA VAL A 78 10.67 -30.53 -5.46
C VAL A 78 9.34 -29.83 -5.18
N ALA A 79 8.39 -29.89 -6.12
CA ALA A 79 7.06 -29.31 -5.93
C ALA A 79 6.26 -30.06 -4.86
N LEU A 80 6.35 -31.39 -4.82
CA LEU A 80 5.74 -32.23 -3.78
C LEU A 80 6.33 -31.94 -2.41
N GLU A 81 7.66 -31.90 -2.28
CA GLU A 81 8.33 -31.52 -1.02
C GLU A 81 7.86 -30.15 -0.53
N ARG A 82 7.84 -29.13 -1.40
CA ARG A 82 7.33 -27.79 -1.05
C ARG A 82 5.85 -27.77 -0.68
N ALA A 83 5.05 -28.63 -1.29
CA ALA A 83 3.63 -28.74 -0.97
C ALA A 83 3.41 -29.39 0.41
N PHE A 84 4.23 -30.37 0.79
CA PHE A 84 4.15 -31.04 2.09
C PHE A 84 4.80 -30.24 3.22
N ASP A 85 6.03 -29.75 3.02
CA ASP A 85 6.82 -29.11 4.06
C ASP A 85 6.65 -27.59 4.14
N GLY A 86 6.13 -26.97 3.08
CA GLY A 86 6.04 -25.52 2.94
C GLY A 86 7.39 -24.87 2.65
N VAL A 87 7.38 -23.56 2.43
CA VAL A 87 8.59 -22.77 2.21
C VAL A 87 8.93 -21.99 3.50
N PRO A 88 10.16 -22.09 4.01
CA PRO A 88 10.60 -21.33 5.19
C PRO A 88 10.69 -19.84 4.85
N ILE A 89 9.97 -19.00 5.61
CA ILE A 89 10.05 -17.55 5.51
C ILE A 89 10.69 -17.02 6.81
N PRO A 90 11.89 -16.40 6.73
CA PRO A 90 12.54 -15.84 7.89
C PRO A 90 11.76 -14.63 8.44
N ILE A 91 11.58 -14.59 9.75
CA ILE A 91 10.97 -13.45 10.45
C ILE A 91 12.11 -12.59 11.00
N TYR A 92 12.10 -11.30 10.65
CA TYR A 92 13.08 -10.31 11.11
C TYR A 92 12.44 -9.33 12.07
N TYR A 93 13.17 -9.00 13.14
CA TYR A 93 12.80 -7.93 14.06
C TYR A 93 14.05 -7.10 14.38
N LYS A 94 13.96 -5.78 14.17
CA LYS A 94 15.09 -4.84 14.34
C LYS A 94 16.37 -5.21 13.58
N GLY A 95 16.24 -5.85 12.40
CA GLY A 95 17.37 -6.22 11.55
C GLY A 95 18.01 -7.57 11.90
N GLU A 96 17.57 -8.23 12.97
CA GLU A 96 18.03 -9.57 13.33
C GLU A 96 16.95 -10.61 13.00
N GLN A 97 17.37 -11.79 12.51
CA GLN A 97 16.46 -12.90 12.27
C GLN A 97 16.04 -13.51 13.61
N CYS A 98 14.77 -13.36 13.98
CA CYS A 98 14.24 -13.79 15.26
C CYS A 98 13.45 -15.11 15.19
N GLY A 99 13.18 -15.63 13.99
CA GLY A 99 12.51 -16.89 13.80
C GLY A 99 12.21 -17.23 12.34
N GLU A 100 11.34 -18.21 12.13
CA GLU A 100 10.91 -18.68 10.82
C GLU A 100 9.42 -19.06 10.86
N LYS A 101 8.67 -18.71 9.81
CA LYS A 101 7.31 -19.20 9.57
C LYS A 101 7.29 -20.00 8.27
N ARG A 102 6.58 -21.13 8.27
CA ARG A 102 6.33 -21.89 7.04
C ARG A 102 5.16 -21.32 6.25
N TRP A 103 5.37 -21.09 4.95
CA TRP A 103 4.33 -20.70 4.01
C TRP A 103 3.97 -21.86 3.09
N TYR A 104 2.71 -22.27 3.12
CA TYR A 104 2.17 -23.32 2.26
C TYR A 104 1.47 -22.67 1.06
N ASN A 105 1.76 -23.16 -0.15
CA ASN A 105 1.17 -22.64 -1.36
C ASN A 105 0.03 -23.55 -1.83
N ASP A 106 -1.20 -23.20 -1.43
CA ASP A 106 -2.39 -23.99 -1.75
C ASP A 106 -2.64 -24.12 -3.26
N ARG A 107 -2.18 -23.14 -4.07
CA ARG A 107 -2.28 -23.21 -5.53
C ARG A 107 -1.36 -24.27 -6.12
N LEU A 108 -0.15 -24.41 -5.56
CA LEU A 108 0.79 -25.47 -5.94
C LEU A 108 0.22 -26.84 -5.55
N LEU A 109 -0.34 -26.96 -4.34
CA LEU A 109 -0.98 -28.19 -3.89
C LEU A 109 -2.16 -28.59 -4.80
N MET A 110 -3.05 -27.64 -5.10
CA MET A 110 -4.18 -27.87 -6.01
C MET A 110 -3.72 -28.24 -7.43
N PHE A 111 -2.64 -27.64 -7.94
CA PHE A 111 -2.07 -27.98 -9.24
C PHE A 111 -1.56 -29.43 -9.28
N LEU A 112 -0.83 -29.86 -8.25
CA LEU A 112 -0.32 -31.23 -8.14
C LEU A 112 -1.46 -32.26 -8.04
N LEU A 113 -2.50 -31.97 -7.25
CA LEU A 113 -3.68 -32.84 -7.15
C LEU A 113 -4.39 -33.01 -8.50
N LYS A 114 -4.55 -31.93 -9.28
CA LYS A 114 -5.14 -32.00 -10.62
C LYS A 114 -4.29 -32.80 -11.60
N HIS A 115 -2.98 -32.62 -11.55
CA HIS A 115 -2.05 -33.26 -12.47
C HIS A 115 -1.87 -34.77 -12.18
N HIS A 116 -1.78 -35.17 -10.91
CA HIS A 116 -1.54 -36.56 -10.52
C HIS A 116 -2.81 -37.37 -10.26
N LEU A 117 -3.94 -36.72 -9.97
CA LEU A 117 -5.25 -37.36 -9.76
C LEU A 117 -6.31 -36.76 -10.70
N PRO A 118 -6.08 -36.76 -12.03
CA PRO A 118 -6.96 -36.09 -12.98
C PRO A 118 -8.37 -36.69 -13.01
N ALA A 119 -8.52 -38.01 -12.87
CA ALA A 119 -9.84 -38.65 -12.79
C ALA A 119 -10.71 -38.14 -11.63
N ARG A 120 -10.10 -37.55 -10.60
CA ARG A 120 -10.78 -37.02 -9.41
C ARG A 120 -10.90 -35.49 -9.42
N TYR A 121 -10.00 -34.78 -10.11
CA TYR A 121 -9.87 -33.31 -10.01
C TYR A 121 -9.72 -32.56 -11.36
N ASP A 122 -9.64 -33.26 -12.50
CA ASP A 122 -9.65 -32.68 -13.85
C ASP A 122 -11.09 -32.32 -14.27
N PRO A 123 -11.32 -31.20 -14.98
CA PRO A 123 -12.66 -30.73 -15.22
C PRO A 123 -13.23 -31.39 -16.48
N THR A 124 -14.04 -32.43 -16.31
CA THR A 124 -15.31 -32.38 -17.05
C THR A 124 -16.02 -31.13 -16.52
N PRO A 125 -16.40 -30.15 -17.35
CA PRO A 125 -16.87 -28.87 -16.83
C PRO A 125 -18.21 -29.09 -16.11
N LEU A 126 -18.20 -29.17 -14.78
CA LEU A 126 -19.38 -28.86 -14.01
C LEU A 126 -19.57 -27.34 -14.09
N PRO A 127 -20.79 -26.85 -14.43
CA PRO A 127 -21.02 -25.42 -14.56
C PRO A 127 -20.70 -24.68 -13.25
N ARG A 128 -20.20 -23.44 -13.38
CA ARG A 128 -19.86 -22.59 -12.22
C ARG A 128 -21.02 -22.55 -11.23
N GLY A 129 -20.74 -22.96 -9.99
CA GLY A 129 -21.69 -22.90 -8.87
C GLY A 129 -22.40 -24.22 -8.52
N THR A 130 -22.12 -25.34 -9.19
CA THR A 130 -22.80 -26.60 -8.86
C THR A 130 -21.97 -27.45 -7.91
N ARG A 131 -22.28 -27.36 -6.61
CA ARG A 131 -21.99 -28.44 -5.65
C ARG A 131 -22.70 -29.72 -6.12
N HIS A 132 -22.17 -30.89 -5.77
CA HIS A 132 -22.78 -32.18 -6.09
C HIS A 132 -24.25 -32.21 -5.64
N PRO A 133 -25.22 -32.72 -6.43
CA PRO A 133 -26.64 -32.65 -6.11
C PRO A 133 -26.99 -33.21 -4.73
N ASP A 134 -26.35 -34.32 -4.34
CA ASP A 134 -26.55 -34.93 -3.01
C ASP A 134 -25.94 -34.10 -1.87
N THR A 135 -24.87 -33.35 -2.17
CA THR A 135 -24.27 -32.39 -1.23
C THR A 135 -25.17 -31.17 -1.06
N VAL A 136 -25.77 -30.68 -2.15
CA VAL A 136 -26.78 -29.61 -2.11
C VAL A 136 -28.02 -30.05 -1.34
N ALA A 137 -28.51 -31.28 -1.57
CA ALA A 137 -29.68 -31.81 -0.86
C ALA A 137 -29.42 -32.00 0.65
N ARG A 138 -28.23 -32.48 1.02
CA ARG A 138 -27.79 -32.60 2.41
C ARG A 138 -27.61 -31.24 3.08
N GLU A 139 -26.91 -30.30 2.44
CA GLU A 139 -26.66 -28.96 2.99
C GLU A 139 -27.90 -28.06 3.00
N ALA A 140 -28.84 -28.25 2.06
CA ALA A 140 -30.15 -27.60 2.08
C ALA A 140 -31.04 -28.15 3.20
N ALA A 141 -30.94 -29.45 3.52
CA ALA A 141 -31.59 -30.04 4.69
C ALA A 141 -30.90 -29.61 6.01
N GLU A 142 -29.59 -29.40 5.99
CA GLU A 142 -28.76 -29.03 7.14
C GLU A 142 -28.40 -27.54 7.18
N ASN A 143 -29.23 -26.64 6.64
CA ASN A 143 -28.94 -25.20 6.61
C ASN A 143 -28.65 -24.68 8.03
N CYS A 144 -27.36 -24.70 8.39
CA CYS A 144 -26.91 -24.71 9.77
C CYS A 144 -27.38 -23.40 10.39
N PRO A 145 -28.21 -23.44 11.45
CA PRO A 145 -28.76 -22.23 12.05
C PRO A 145 -27.67 -21.20 12.34
N VAL A 146 -26.51 -21.66 12.81
CA VAL A 146 -25.33 -20.84 13.11
C VAL A 146 -24.73 -20.20 11.87
N CYS A 147 -24.61 -20.92 10.75
CA CYS A 147 -24.06 -20.37 9.51
C CYS A 147 -25.01 -19.37 8.86
N ARG A 148 -26.32 -19.56 9.02
CA ARG A 148 -27.35 -18.62 8.56
C ARG A 148 -27.38 -17.36 9.41
N GLU A 149 -27.41 -17.50 10.73
CA GLU A 149 -27.31 -16.35 11.65
C GLU A 149 -26.02 -15.57 11.42
N ARG A 150 -24.90 -16.27 11.18
CA ARG A 150 -23.61 -15.63 10.88
C ARG A 150 -23.60 -14.92 9.52
N ALA A 151 -24.14 -15.53 8.47
CA ALA A 151 -24.22 -14.90 7.16
C ALA A 151 -25.20 -13.71 7.15
N GLU A 152 -26.31 -13.80 7.88
CA GLU A 152 -27.26 -12.70 8.07
C GLU A 152 -26.62 -11.57 8.89
N ALA A 153 -25.84 -11.89 9.94
CA ALA A 153 -25.09 -10.91 10.72
C ALA A 153 -23.97 -10.24 9.89
N GLU A 154 -23.17 -11.02 9.15
CA GLU A 154 -22.09 -10.50 8.29
C GLU A 154 -22.65 -9.64 7.15
N ALA A 155 -23.81 -10.00 6.57
CA ALA A 155 -24.48 -9.21 5.56
C ALA A 155 -25.12 -7.93 6.12
N ALA A 156 -25.68 -7.98 7.34
CA ALA A 156 -26.20 -6.80 8.02
C ALA A 156 -25.09 -5.82 8.39
N ASP A 157 -23.94 -6.33 8.86
CA ASP A 157 -22.76 -5.52 9.22
C ASP A 157 -22.10 -4.87 8.00
N ALA A 158 -22.07 -5.59 6.86
CA ALA A 158 -21.56 -5.05 5.60
C ALA A 158 -22.52 -4.07 4.89
N ALA A 159 -23.82 -4.14 5.18
CA ALA A 159 -24.84 -3.24 4.62
C ALA A 159 -25.10 -2.00 5.49
N ALA A 160 -24.65 -2.01 6.75
CA ALA A 160 -24.73 -0.87 7.64
C ALA A 160 -23.77 0.25 7.17
N PRO A 161 -24.23 1.50 7.00
CA PRO A 161 -23.34 2.62 6.74
C PRO A 161 -22.36 2.83 7.93
N PRO A 162 -21.12 3.29 7.67
CA PRO A 162 -20.15 3.58 8.73
C PRO A 162 -20.76 4.56 9.75
N GLY A 163 -20.80 4.17 11.04
CA GLY A 163 -21.43 4.97 12.10
C GLY A 163 -22.77 4.44 12.64
N GLU A 164 -23.26 3.29 12.19
CA GLU A 164 -24.48 2.66 12.75
C GLU A 164 -24.20 1.62 13.85
N SER A 165 -22.98 1.08 13.94
CA SER A 165 -22.62 0.22 15.07
C SER A 165 -22.46 1.06 16.35
N LYS A 166 -22.83 0.49 17.50
CA LYS A 166 -22.65 1.17 18.80
C LYS A 166 -21.19 1.54 19.08
N GLU A 167 -20.26 0.75 18.56
CA GLU A 167 -18.82 0.98 18.69
C GLU A 167 -18.36 2.17 17.84
N ASP A 168 -18.86 2.30 16.59
CA ASP A 168 -18.58 3.45 15.74
C ASP A 168 -19.18 4.74 16.31
N GLN A 169 -20.40 4.67 16.87
CA GLN A 169 -21.04 5.81 17.53
C GLN A 169 -20.26 6.25 18.78
N ALA A 170 -19.85 5.31 19.63
CA ALA A 170 -19.04 5.61 20.81
C ALA A 170 -17.67 6.21 20.44
N TRP A 171 -17.05 5.73 19.36
CA TRP A 171 -15.82 6.29 18.83
C TRP A 171 -16.02 7.70 18.30
N LEU A 172 -17.08 7.93 17.49
CA LEU A 172 -17.43 9.25 16.97
C LEU A 172 -17.67 10.25 18.11
N ASP A 173 -18.45 9.87 19.12
CA ASP A 173 -18.70 10.70 20.30
C ASP A 173 -17.41 11.09 21.03
N GLU A 174 -16.48 10.15 21.21
CA GLU A 174 -15.18 10.40 21.84
C GLU A 174 -14.29 11.32 20.99
N VAL A 175 -14.28 11.14 19.66
CA VAL A 175 -13.55 12.02 18.73
C VAL A 175 -14.11 13.44 18.75
N LEU A 176 -15.44 13.58 18.70
CA LEU A 176 -16.11 14.89 18.75
C LEU A 176 -15.87 15.60 20.08
N LYS A 177 -15.89 14.86 21.19
CA LYS A 177 -15.56 15.40 22.52
C LYS A 177 -14.12 15.93 22.55
N ARG A 178 -13.16 15.18 22.02
CA ARG A 178 -11.75 15.63 21.90
C ARG A 178 -11.62 16.86 21.01
N TYR A 179 -12.35 16.92 19.90
CA TYR A 179 -12.37 18.07 19.01
C TYR A 179 -12.81 19.34 19.77
N ILE A 180 -13.94 19.28 20.49
CA ILE A 180 -14.46 20.41 21.30
C ILE A 180 -13.40 20.89 22.31
N PHE A 181 -12.79 19.98 23.05
CA PHE A 181 -11.75 20.36 24.03
C PHE A 181 -10.53 21.00 23.37
N LYS A 182 -10.12 20.53 22.19
CA LYS A 182 -8.99 21.09 21.45
C LYS A 182 -9.30 22.48 20.89
N VAL A 183 -10.54 22.73 20.46
CA VAL A 183 -10.97 24.09 20.04
C VAL A 183 -10.83 25.08 21.19
N GLN A 184 -11.22 24.67 22.40
CA GLN A 184 -11.07 25.50 23.60
C GLN A 184 -9.60 25.69 23.99
N ALA A 185 -8.81 24.61 23.96
CA ALA A 185 -7.39 24.65 24.33
C ALA A 185 -6.56 25.52 23.37
N GLU A 186 -6.73 25.36 22.04
CA GLU A 186 -6.05 26.21 21.06
C GLU A 186 -6.28 27.68 21.36
N ARG A 187 -7.52 28.01 21.69
CA ARG A 187 -7.93 29.37 21.94
C ARG A 187 -7.38 29.93 23.25
N GLN A 188 -7.40 29.14 24.32
CA GLN A 188 -6.77 29.49 25.58
C GLN A 188 -5.27 29.78 25.38
N HIS A 189 -4.57 28.93 24.63
CA HIS A 189 -3.17 29.14 24.30
C HIS A 189 -2.95 30.43 23.50
N ARG A 190 -3.80 30.74 22.50
CA ARG A 190 -3.71 32.01 21.75
C ARG A 190 -3.87 33.22 22.67
N LEU A 191 -4.85 33.20 23.57
CA LEU A 191 -5.14 34.31 24.49
C LEU A 191 -4.05 34.49 25.56
N ALA A 192 -3.45 33.38 26.01
CA ALA A 192 -2.31 33.39 26.92
C ALA A 192 -0.98 33.80 26.23
N GLY A 193 -0.96 33.94 24.90
CA GLY A 193 0.25 34.20 24.14
C GLY A 193 1.15 32.97 23.94
N GLU A 194 0.67 31.77 24.26
CA GLU A 194 1.36 30.50 24.11
C GLU A 194 1.26 30.00 22.66
N VAL A 195 1.85 30.75 21.72
CA VAL A 195 1.68 30.53 20.27
C VAL A 195 2.05 29.12 19.83
N VAL A 196 3.10 28.53 20.40
CA VAL A 196 3.56 27.17 20.06
C VAL A 196 2.53 26.11 20.45
N ALA A 197 1.95 26.23 21.65
CA ALA A 197 0.92 25.32 22.13
C ALA A 197 -0.38 25.48 21.34
N ALA A 198 -0.71 26.72 20.95
CA ALA A 198 -1.82 27.01 20.06
C ALA A 198 -1.63 26.35 18.69
N ASP A 199 -0.46 26.53 18.06
CA ASP A 199 -0.15 25.94 16.75
C ASP A 199 -0.11 24.41 16.78
N TYR A 200 0.40 23.82 17.86
CA TYR A 200 0.36 22.37 18.06
C TYR A 200 -1.09 21.87 18.16
N THR A 201 -1.92 22.55 18.95
CA THR A 201 -3.34 22.18 19.10
C THR A 201 -4.10 22.38 17.79
N LEU A 202 -3.79 23.43 17.02
CA LEU A 202 -4.35 23.67 15.70
C LEU A 202 -4.01 22.53 14.72
N ARG A 203 -2.76 22.03 14.71
CA ARG A 203 -2.39 20.87 13.86
C ARG A 203 -3.19 19.63 14.22
N GLN A 204 -3.45 19.40 15.51
CA GLN A 204 -4.29 18.29 15.96
C GLN A 204 -5.75 18.47 15.53
N LEU A 205 -6.28 19.70 15.61
CA LEU A 205 -7.62 20.03 15.09
C LEU A 205 -7.69 19.75 13.59
N THR A 206 -6.74 20.25 12.79
CA THR A 206 -6.70 20.00 11.34
C THR A 206 -6.63 18.52 11.02
N HIS A 207 -5.90 17.72 11.79
CA HIS A 207 -5.85 16.27 11.60
C HIS A 207 -7.21 15.61 11.83
N ILE A 208 -7.92 16.00 12.91
CA ILE A 208 -9.26 15.48 13.21
C ILE A 208 -10.27 15.93 12.14
N GLU A 209 -10.24 17.20 11.75
CA GLU A 209 -11.10 17.74 10.69
C GLU A 209 -10.87 17.02 9.36
N LEU A 210 -9.63 16.72 9.01
CA LEU A 210 -9.30 15.95 7.81
C LEU A 210 -9.79 14.50 7.91
N ILE A 211 -9.70 13.85 9.07
CA ILE A 211 -10.25 12.50 9.24
C ILE A 211 -11.78 12.52 9.10
N LEU A 212 -12.46 13.46 9.75
CA LEU A 212 -13.92 13.53 9.76
C LEU A 212 -14.49 13.95 8.41
N ASP A 213 -13.85 14.91 7.74
CA ASP A 213 -14.32 15.39 6.45
C ASP A 213 -13.84 14.48 5.32
N CYS A 214 -12.56 14.11 5.28
CA CYS A 214 -11.96 13.40 4.15
C CYS A 214 -11.83 11.88 4.33
N GLY A 215 -12.17 11.33 5.50
CA GLY A 215 -12.15 9.90 5.78
C GLY A 215 -12.94 9.09 4.74
N GLY A 216 -12.29 8.10 4.12
CA GLY A 216 -12.90 7.26 3.09
C GLY A 216 -12.98 7.88 1.68
N ARG A 217 -12.59 9.15 1.48
CA ARG A 217 -12.65 9.85 0.18
C ARG A 217 -11.30 9.94 -0.57
N GLY A 218 -10.42 8.95 -0.38
CA GLY A 218 -9.03 9.01 -0.86
C GLY A 218 -8.87 9.27 -2.36
N MET A 219 -9.59 8.53 -3.21
CA MET A 219 -9.51 8.70 -4.67
C MET A 219 -10.24 9.95 -5.16
N GLN A 220 -11.35 10.34 -4.51
CA GLN A 220 -12.09 11.55 -4.83
C GLN A 220 -11.28 12.81 -4.53
N LEU A 221 -10.47 12.78 -3.45
CA LEU A 221 -9.53 13.85 -3.13
C LEU A 221 -8.44 13.94 -4.18
N ILE A 222 -7.79 12.83 -4.53
CA ILE A 222 -6.74 12.83 -5.57
C ILE A 222 -7.29 13.42 -6.87
N GLU A 223 -8.49 13.03 -7.30
CA GLU A 223 -9.14 13.56 -8.50
C GLU A 223 -9.46 15.07 -8.38
N ALA A 224 -9.90 15.53 -7.20
CA ALA A 224 -10.17 16.94 -6.94
C ALA A 224 -8.89 17.79 -7.03
N TRP A 225 -7.77 17.31 -6.47
CA TRP A 225 -6.48 17.99 -6.44
C TRP A 225 -5.71 17.89 -7.77
N THR A 226 -5.94 16.87 -8.59
CA THR A 226 -5.31 16.74 -9.92
C THR A 226 -6.02 17.55 -11.01
N ASN A 227 -7.33 17.81 -10.88
CA ASN A 227 -8.13 18.53 -11.88
C ASN A 227 -8.55 19.93 -11.41
N VAL A 228 -7.63 20.71 -10.84
CA VAL A 228 -7.88 22.03 -10.21
C VAL A 228 -8.62 23.00 -11.13
N VAL A 229 -8.35 22.98 -12.45
CA VAL A 229 -9.01 23.85 -13.43
C VAL A 229 -10.51 23.55 -13.58
N ARG A 230 -10.94 22.30 -13.41
CA ARG A 230 -12.37 21.88 -13.42
C ARG A 230 -13.02 21.97 -12.03
N ALA A 231 -12.27 22.29 -10.99
CA ALA A 231 -12.75 22.33 -9.61
C ALA A 231 -13.38 23.69 -9.22
N ARG A 232 -13.21 24.73 -10.05
CA ARG A 232 -13.86 26.05 -9.84
C ARG A 232 -15.38 26.00 -9.98
N ASP A 233 -15.91 25.11 -10.81
CA ASP A 233 -17.34 25.04 -11.15
C ASP A 233 -18.13 24.06 -10.26
N LYS A 234 -17.51 23.49 -9.21
CA LYS A 234 -18.13 22.47 -8.35
C LYS A 234 -18.24 22.96 -6.90
N PRO A 235 -19.40 23.55 -6.52
CA PRO A 235 -19.61 24.19 -5.22
C PRO A 235 -19.46 23.25 -4.01
N GLU A 236 -19.67 21.96 -4.22
CA GLU A 236 -19.74 20.94 -3.16
C GLU A 236 -18.37 20.40 -2.74
N ARG A 237 -17.29 20.75 -3.47
CA ARG A 237 -15.95 20.18 -3.24
C ARG A 237 -15.16 20.82 -2.10
N TRP A 238 -15.56 22.02 -1.65
CA TRP A 238 -14.77 22.83 -0.71
C TRP A 238 -15.41 23.00 0.67
N ALA A 239 -16.74 23.01 0.74
CA ALA A 239 -17.50 23.09 1.99
C ALA A 239 -18.55 21.97 2.06
N SER A 240 -18.15 20.83 2.63
CA SER A 240 -19.05 19.70 2.89
C SER A 240 -20.04 20.02 4.02
N SER A 241 -21.07 19.18 4.16
CA SER A 241 -21.96 19.22 5.33
C SER A 241 -21.16 19.07 6.64
N THR A 242 -20.16 18.20 6.66
CA THR A 242 -19.26 18.00 7.81
C THR A 242 -18.44 19.26 8.12
N SER A 243 -17.82 19.89 7.13
CA SER A 243 -16.99 21.09 7.36
C SER A 243 -17.83 22.29 7.83
N ARG A 244 -19.08 22.41 7.37
CA ARG A 244 -20.03 23.43 7.87
C ARG A 244 -20.40 23.16 9.33
N TRP A 245 -20.76 21.91 9.65
CA TRP A 245 -21.07 21.52 11.02
C TRP A 245 -19.88 21.77 11.98
N LEU A 246 -18.65 21.49 11.54
CA LEU A 246 -17.43 21.77 12.32
C LEU A 246 -17.23 23.27 12.55
N ASP A 247 -17.55 24.13 11.58
CA ASP A 247 -17.51 25.60 11.71
C ASP A 247 -18.58 26.12 12.66
N ASP A 248 -19.83 25.67 12.52
CA ASP A 248 -20.92 26.01 13.42
C ASP A 248 -20.62 25.59 14.85
N THR A 249 -20.04 24.40 15.04
CA THR A 249 -19.59 23.91 16.34
C THR A 249 -18.52 24.81 16.95
N ARG A 250 -17.51 25.22 16.16
CA ARG A 250 -16.49 26.18 16.62
C ARG A 250 -17.11 27.50 17.06
N ARG A 251 -18.03 28.05 16.26
CA ARG A 251 -18.73 29.32 16.56
C ARG A 251 -19.57 29.23 17.83
N ALA A 252 -20.34 28.15 17.99
CA ALA A 252 -21.16 27.93 19.18
C ALA A 252 -20.30 27.85 20.46
N ILE A 253 -19.13 27.20 20.37
CA ILE A 253 -18.17 27.18 21.48
C ILE A 253 -17.70 28.59 21.82
N TRP A 254 -17.27 29.37 20.83
CA TRP A 254 -16.77 30.73 21.02
C TRP A 254 -17.82 31.69 21.59
N GLU A 255 -19.07 31.56 21.13
CA GLU A 255 -20.20 32.34 21.63
C GLU A 255 -20.48 32.02 23.10
N ARG A 256 -20.53 30.72 23.46
CA ARG A 256 -20.74 30.28 24.85
C ARG A 256 -19.64 30.72 25.80
N THR A 257 -18.41 30.89 25.30
CA THR A 257 -17.26 31.34 26.10
C THR A 257 -17.09 32.86 26.15
N GLY A 258 -17.98 33.63 25.49
CA GLY A 258 -18.01 35.10 25.57
C GLY A 258 -16.84 35.81 24.86
N GLU A 259 -16.30 35.21 23.80
CA GLU A 259 -15.06 35.67 23.17
C GLU A 259 -15.27 36.60 21.96
N PRO A 260 -14.28 37.47 21.62
CA PRO A 260 -14.37 38.33 20.45
C PRO A 260 -14.46 37.54 19.14
N LEU A 261 -15.30 38.02 18.22
CA LEU A 261 -15.60 37.42 16.92
C LEU A 261 -14.33 37.14 16.11
N ARG A 262 -14.10 35.88 15.71
CA ARG A 262 -13.08 35.55 14.71
C ARG A 262 -13.53 35.99 13.30
N PRO A 263 -12.60 36.39 12.42
CA PRO A 263 -12.89 36.48 10.99
C PRO A 263 -13.50 35.17 10.48
N ALA A 264 -14.49 35.26 9.59
CA ALA A 264 -15.08 34.08 8.98
C ALA A 264 -14.00 33.26 8.25
N VAL A 265 -14.02 31.95 8.45
CA VAL A 265 -13.26 31.03 7.59
C VAL A 265 -13.92 31.08 6.21
N PRO A 266 -13.17 31.23 5.11
CA PRO A 266 -13.72 31.27 3.75
C PRO A 266 -14.16 29.87 3.31
N LEU A 267 -15.23 29.36 3.93
CA LEU A 267 -15.91 28.11 3.59
C LEU A 267 -16.91 28.32 2.44
N GLY A 268 -16.49 29.10 1.44
CA GLY A 268 -17.31 29.37 0.26
C GLY A 268 -17.58 28.07 -0.49
N ASP A 269 -18.69 28.05 -1.22
CA ASP A 269 -18.99 27.00 -2.18
C ASP A 269 -17.86 26.91 -3.24
N THR A 270 -17.26 28.04 -3.58
CA THR A 270 -16.11 28.11 -4.48
C THR A 270 -14.79 27.98 -3.73
N ALA A 271 -13.77 27.47 -4.43
CA ALA A 271 -12.39 27.42 -3.92
C ALA A 271 -12.00 28.77 -3.30
N PRO A 272 -11.33 28.79 -2.13
CA PRO A 272 -10.96 30.04 -1.47
C PRO A 272 -10.22 30.92 -2.47
N ALA A 273 -10.81 32.08 -2.77
CA ALA A 273 -10.11 33.10 -3.52
C ALA A 273 -8.96 33.61 -2.63
N ASP A 274 -7.77 33.70 -3.20
CA ASP A 274 -6.59 34.32 -2.61
C ASP A 274 -6.76 35.84 -2.35
N TRP A 275 -7.91 36.39 -2.72
CA TRP A 275 -8.22 37.81 -2.63
C TRP A 275 -9.14 38.10 -1.45
N SER A 276 -8.75 39.05 -0.61
CA SER A 276 -9.64 39.62 0.40
C SER A 276 -10.81 40.32 -0.29
N GLU A 277 -12.03 40.19 0.26
CA GLU A 277 -13.21 40.89 -0.26
C GLU A 277 -12.94 42.39 -0.42
N GLY A 278 -13.31 42.92 -1.60
CA GLY A 278 -13.10 44.32 -1.97
C GLY A 278 -13.78 45.31 -1.03
N GLY A 279 -13.41 46.58 -1.14
CA GLY A 279 -14.00 47.65 -0.33
C GLY A 279 -13.06 48.84 -0.16
N PRO A 280 -13.56 49.97 0.38
CA PRO A 280 -12.79 51.21 0.49
C PRO A 280 -11.52 51.08 1.35
N THR A 281 -11.48 50.10 2.27
CA THR A 281 -10.36 49.87 3.20
C THR A 281 -9.47 48.69 2.80
N LEU A 282 -9.61 48.13 1.59
CA LEU A 282 -8.86 46.93 1.17
C LEU A 282 -7.33 47.11 1.27
N LEU A 283 -6.82 48.22 0.74
CA LEU A 283 -5.38 48.50 0.73
C LEU A 283 -4.82 48.68 2.15
N GLU A 284 -5.58 49.35 3.01
CA GLU A 284 -5.23 49.58 4.42
C GLU A 284 -5.19 48.26 5.20
N ARG A 285 -6.25 47.44 5.09
CA ARG A 285 -6.31 46.11 5.70
C ARG A 285 -5.18 45.21 5.21
N GLY A 286 -4.88 45.26 3.90
CA GLY A 286 -3.78 44.49 3.29
C GLY A 286 -2.41 44.92 3.81
N LYS A 287 -2.18 46.23 4.00
CA LYS A 287 -0.97 46.75 4.62
C LYS A 287 -0.84 46.29 6.07
N ALA A 288 -1.91 46.40 6.86
CA ALA A 288 -1.92 45.97 8.26
C ALA A 288 -1.61 44.48 8.41
N LYS A 289 -2.16 43.61 7.54
CA LYS A 289 -1.83 42.18 7.50
C LYS A 289 -0.34 41.94 7.26
N ARG A 290 0.24 42.56 6.23
CA ARG A 290 1.69 42.44 5.93
C ARG A 290 2.57 42.93 7.08
N ASP A 291 2.17 44.01 7.75
CA ASP A 291 2.91 44.53 8.90
C ASP A 291 2.79 43.60 10.12
N CYS A 292 1.66 42.92 10.32
CA CYS A 292 1.53 41.84 11.30
C CYS A 292 2.41 40.63 10.94
N GLU A 293 2.36 40.17 9.69
CA GLU A 293 3.15 39.02 9.21
C GLU A 293 4.65 39.25 9.41
N ARG A 294 5.13 40.47 9.13
CA ARG A 294 6.53 40.87 9.36
C ARG A 294 6.91 40.75 10.84
N ARG A 295 6.08 41.27 11.74
CA ARG A 295 6.31 41.20 13.20
C ARG A 295 6.26 39.78 13.72
N ILE A 296 5.35 38.95 13.19
CA ILE A 296 5.29 37.52 13.51
C ILE A 296 6.59 36.82 13.07
N ALA A 297 7.08 37.11 11.87
CA ALA A 297 8.34 36.55 11.38
C ALA A 297 9.55 36.96 12.23
N GLU A 298 9.63 38.23 12.64
CA GLU A 298 10.67 38.73 13.54
C GLU A 298 10.65 38.03 14.90
N VAL A 299 9.46 37.88 15.50
CA VAL A 299 9.26 37.18 16.77
C VAL A 299 9.55 35.68 16.64
N GLN A 300 9.19 35.07 15.51
CA GLN A 300 9.49 33.67 15.23
C GLN A 300 11.00 33.44 15.15
N ALA A 301 11.74 34.31 14.45
CA ALA A 301 13.19 34.20 14.35
C ALA A 301 13.88 34.37 15.72
N GLU A 302 13.36 35.27 16.57
CA GLU A 302 13.80 35.41 17.96
C GLU A 302 13.54 34.15 18.79
N TRP A 303 12.34 33.57 18.68
CA TRP A 303 11.96 32.35 19.37
C TRP A 303 12.79 31.13 18.93
N GLU A 304 13.03 30.97 17.63
CA GLU A 304 13.86 29.90 17.06
C GLU A 304 15.32 30.02 17.49
N ALA A 305 15.85 31.24 17.51
CA ALA A 305 17.21 31.50 17.99
C ALA A 305 17.37 31.11 19.48
N ALA A 306 16.35 31.34 20.30
CA ALA A 306 16.37 30.99 21.72
C ALA A 306 16.38 29.47 22.01
N ALA A 307 16.19 28.61 20.99
CA ALA A 307 16.17 27.17 21.17
C ALA A 307 17.57 26.55 21.44
N THR A 308 18.65 27.24 21.10
CA THR A 308 20.05 26.74 21.25
C THR A 308 20.98 27.87 21.70
N GLU A 309 22.06 27.53 22.41
CA GLU A 309 23.06 28.52 22.84
C GLU A 309 23.77 29.17 21.64
N GLU A 310 24.10 28.39 20.61
CA GLU A 310 24.72 28.90 19.38
C GLU A 310 23.78 29.84 18.61
N GLY A 311 22.50 29.46 18.47
CA GLY A 311 21.48 30.30 17.82
C GLY A 311 21.24 31.61 18.57
N TRP A 312 21.15 31.55 19.90
CA TRP A 312 20.94 32.73 20.74
C TRP A 312 22.13 33.69 20.68
N LYS A 313 23.36 33.15 20.66
CA LYS A 313 24.58 33.95 20.48
C LYS A 313 24.57 34.67 19.13
N ALA A 314 24.34 33.95 18.03
CA ALA A 314 24.31 34.53 16.68
C ALA A 314 23.22 35.61 16.52
N TRP A 315 22.05 35.39 17.11
CA TRP A 315 20.96 36.35 17.05
C TRP A 315 21.25 37.65 17.83
N LYS A 316 21.90 37.56 19.00
CA LYS A 316 22.35 38.75 19.75
C LYS A 316 23.40 39.55 18.99
N GLU A 317 24.32 38.88 18.30
CA GLU A 317 25.36 39.52 17.47
C GLU A 317 24.77 40.27 16.27
N GLY A 318 23.64 39.79 15.71
CA GLY A 318 22.96 40.44 14.58
C GLY A 318 22.04 41.62 14.93
N ARG A 319 21.77 41.87 16.23
CA ARG A 319 20.99 43.02 16.71
C ARG A 319 21.83 44.24 17.13
N GLY A 320 23.15 44.08 17.25
CA GLY A 320 24.10 45.17 17.57
C GLY A 320 24.57 45.90 16.32
#